data_AF-A0A2T5BJU6-F1
#
_entry.id   AF-A0A2T5BJU6-F1
#
_cell.length_a   1.000
_cell.length_b   1.000
_cell.length_c   1.000
_cell.angle_alpha   90.00
_cell.angle_beta   90.00
_cell.angle_gamma   90.00
#
_symmetry.space_group_name_H-M   'P 1'
#
loop_
_entity.id
_entity.type
_entity.pdbx_description
1 polymer ?
#
loop_
_entity_poly.entity_id
_entity_poly.type
_entity_poly.pdbx_seq_one_letter_code
_entity_poly.pdbx_strand_id
1 'polypeptide(L)' 'MALLTGLSQSFLSMLESGQRRLTNIDRIIVLLDGLDAPADLTGPMLLPAQVMPALPLQAVS' A
#
# COMPACT_ATOMS: atom_id res chain seq x y z
N MET A 1 -10.12 11.77 -5.14
CA MET A 1 -9.59 10.77 -4.18
C MET A 1 -10.34 9.44 -4.23
N ALA A 2 -11.66 9.36 -4.02
CA ALA A 2 -12.37 8.08 -3.95
C ALA A 2 -12.12 7.12 -5.13
N LEU A 3 -12.09 7.65 -6.36
CA LEU A 3 -11.79 6.86 -7.56
C LEU A 3 -10.32 6.43 -7.66
N LEU A 4 -9.39 7.23 -7.12
CA LEU A 4 -7.95 6.95 -7.17
C LEU A 4 -7.53 5.94 -6.10
N THR A 5 -8.13 6.03 -4.92
CA THR A 5 -7.79 5.19 -3.76
C THR A 5 -8.71 4.00 -3.61
N GLY A 6 -9.78 3.88 -4.39
CA GLY A 6 -10.80 2.83 -4.24
C GLY A 6 -11.56 2.87 -2.89
N LEU A 7 -11.36 3.90 -2.07
CA LEU A 7 -12.04 4.11 -0.80
C LEU A 7 -13.34 4.91 -1.02
N SER A 8 -14.36 4.62 -0.23
CA SER A 8 -15.61 5.40 -0.33
C SER A 8 -15.38 6.86 0.07
N GLN A 9 -16.12 7.77 -0.56
CA GLN A 9 -16.04 9.20 -0.24
C GLN A 9 -16.38 9.48 1.23
N SER A 10 -17.36 8.76 1.80
CA SER A 10 -17.72 8.87 3.22
C SER A 10 -16.59 8.43 4.15
N PHE A 11 -15.84 7.38 3.78
CA PHE A 11 -14.69 6.91 4.54
C PHE A 11 -13.58 7.95 4.54
N LEU A 12 -13.28 8.53 3.37
CA LEU A 12 -12.27 9.58 3.22
C LEU A 12 -12.64 10.84 4.01
N SER A 13 -13.91 11.27 3.94
CA SER A 13 -14.39 12.44 4.69
C SER A 13 -14.27 12.26 6.21
N MET A 14 -14.60 11.07 6.74
CA MET A 14 -14.39 10.76 8.17
C MET A 14 -12.90 10.73 8.56
N LEU A 15 -12.04 10.35 7.62
CA LEU A 15 -10.59 10.36 7.83
C LEU A 15 -10.03 11.78 7.91
N GLU A 16 -10.37 12.61 6.92
CA GLU A 16 -9.90 13.99 6.80
C GLU A 16 -10.41 14.88 7.95
N SER A 17 -11.63 14.62 8.43
CA SER A 17 -12.19 15.31 9.61
C SER A 17 -11.67 14.78 10.95
N GLY A 18 -10.84 13.74 10.96
CA GLY A 18 -10.30 13.12 12.17
C GLY A 18 -11.32 12.30 12.97
N GLN A 19 -12.54 12.13 12.48
CA GLN A 19 -13.57 11.30 13.11
C GLN A 19 -13.21 9.81 13.11
N ARG A 20 -12.37 9.39 12.16
CA ARG A 20 -11.90 8.02 12.05
C ARG A 20 -10.38 7.95 11.88
N ARG A 21 -9.74 7.10 12.68
CA ARG A 21 -8.33 6.75 12.51
C ARG A 21 -8.17 5.64 11.47
N LEU A 22 -7.16 5.78 10.61
CA LEU A 22 -6.76 4.75 9.66
C LEU A 22 -5.72 3.84 10.31
N THR A 23 -6.18 2.68 10.83
CA THR A 23 -5.33 1.73 11.57
C THR A 23 -5.15 0.39 10.88
N ASN A 24 -5.99 0.08 9.88
CA ASN A 24 -5.88 -1.16 9.12
C ASN A 24 -4.81 -0.98 8.02
N ILE A 25 -3.81 -1.85 8.02
CA ILE A 25 -2.65 -1.75 7.14
C ILE A 25 -3.01 -1.87 5.65
N ASP A 26 -3.95 -2.75 5.30
CA ASP A 26 -4.38 -2.91 3.91
C ASP A 26 -5.02 -1.62 3.38
N ARG A 27 -5.80 -0.94 4.22
CA ARG A 27 -6.41 0.35 3.91
C ARG A 27 -5.38 1.48 3.84
N ILE A 28 -4.31 1.40 4.62
CA ILE A 28 -3.17 2.34 4.52
C ILE A 28 -2.48 2.15 3.18
N ILE A 29 -2.17 0.90 2.81
CA ILE A 29 -1.55 0.56 1.53
C ILE A 29 -2.39 1.09 0.37
N VAL A 30 -3.68 0.76 0.34
CA VAL A 30 -4.61 1.20 -0.71
C VAL A 30 -4.71 2.73 -0.80
N LEU A 31 -4.70 3.44 0.35
CA LEU A 31 -4.71 4.90 0.35
C LEU A 31 -3.40 5.47 -0.21
N LEU A 32 -2.25 4.99 0.25
CA LEU A 32 -0.93 5.51 -0.15
C LEU A 32 -0.61 5.19 -1.62
N ASP A 33 -0.96 3.98 -2.08
CA ASP A 33 -0.84 3.57 -3.47
C ASP A 33 -1.71 4.45 -4.39
N GLY A 34 -2.98 4.65 -4.04
CA GLY A 34 -3.87 5.53 -4.80
C GLY A 34 -3.53 7.02 -4.74
N LEU A 35 -2.61 7.42 -3.85
CA LEU A 35 -2.04 8.77 -3.79
C LEU A 35 -0.68 8.89 -4.49
N ASP A 36 -0.18 7.81 -5.08
CA ASP A 36 1.15 7.74 -5.68
C ASP A 36 2.23 8.20 -4.68
N ALA A 37 2.12 7.74 -3.44
CA ALA A 37 3.03 8.13 -2.37
C ALA A 37 4.46 7.63 -2.68
N PRO A 38 5.48 8.49 -2.56
CA PRO A 38 6.84 8.14 -2.93
C PRO A 38 7.40 7.03 -2.03
N ALA A 39 8.16 6.12 -2.64
CA ALA A 39 8.74 4.94 -1.97
C ALA A 39 9.61 5.31 -0.76
N ASP A 40 10.25 6.47 -0.80
CA ASP A 40 11.09 7.00 0.28
C ASP A 40 10.30 7.22 1.59
N LEU A 41 8.98 7.43 1.49
CA LEU A 41 8.06 7.62 2.62
C LEU A 41 7.34 6.34 3.03
N THR A 42 7.08 5.44 2.10
CA THR A 42 6.33 4.20 2.36
C THR A 42 7.22 3.01 2.71
N GLY A 43 8.53 3.12 2.45
CA GLY A 43 9.50 2.06 2.67
C GLY A 43 9.09 0.75 1.98
N PRO A 44 9.42 -0.42 2.53
CA PRO A 44 9.18 -1.71 1.90
C PRO A 44 7.68 -2.06 1.75
N MET A 45 6.78 -1.25 2.32
CA MET A 45 5.35 -1.55 2.38
C MET A 45 4.66 -1.45 1.00
N LEU A 46 5.10 -0.52 0.15
CA LEU A 46 4.64 -0.39 -1.24
C LEU A 46 5.70 -0.76 -2.26
N LEU A 47 6.87 -1.26 -1.83
CA LEU A 47 7.85 -1.76 -2.78
C LEU A 47 7.19 -2.91 -3.57
N PRO A 48 7.25 -2.89 -4.92
CA PRO A 48 6.86 -4.04 -5.70
C PRO A 48 7.59 -5.24 -5.10
N ALA A 49 6.85 -6.29 -4.73
CA ALA A 49 7.47 -7.53 -4.26
C ALA A 49 8.53 -7.89 -5.29
N GLN A 50 9.80 -7.69 -4.94
CA GLN A 50 10.89 -8.10 -5.82
C GLN A 50 10.60 -9.55 -6.09
N VAL A 51 10.28 -9.86 -7.35
CA VAL A 51 10.19 -11.23 -7.81
C VAL A 51 11.60 -11.75 -7.57
N MET A 52 11.81 -12.40 -6.42
CA MET A 52 13.06 -13.07 -6.15
C MET A 52 13.21 -14.02 -7.33
N PRO A 53 14.23 -13.87 -8.19
CA PRO A 53 14.47 -14.87 -9.21
C PRO A 53 14.66 -16.16 -8.42
N ALA A 54 13.75 -17.11 -8.62
CA ALA A 54 13.83 -18.41 -7.97
C ALA A 54 15.23 -18.94 -8.25
N LEU A 55 16.08 -18.96 -7.21
CA LEU A 55 17.44 -19.48 -7.35
C LEU A 55 17.28 -20.90 -7.92
N PRO A 56 17.84 -21.20 -9.11
CA PRO A 56 17.78 -22.55 -9.61
C PRO A 56 18.48 -23.40 -8.55
N LEU A 57 17.77 -24.40 -8.03
CA LEU A 57 18.32 -25.49 -7.24
C LEU A 57 19.33 -26.24 -8.13
N GLN A 58 20.48 -25.64 -8.40
CA GLN A 58 21.58 -26.30 -9.07
C GLN A 58 22.25 -27.22 -8.05
N ALA A 59 21.79 -28.46 -8.09
CA ALA A 59 22.57 -29.68 -7.97
C ALA A 59 23.79 -29.58 -7.03
N VAL A 60 23.55 -29.90 -5.76
CA VAL A 60 24.63 -30.47 -4.94
C VAL A 60 24.86 -31.87 -5.48
N SER A 61 26.01 -32.07 -6.15
CA SER A 61 26.50 -33.37 -6.63
C SER A 61 27.16 -34.13 -5.50
#